data_AF-A0A1Z4MUJ3-F1
#
_entry.id   AF-A0A1Z4MUJ3-F1
#
_cell.length_a   1.000
_cell.length_b   1.000
_cell.length_c   1.000
_cell.angle_alpha   90.00
_cell.angle_beta   90.00
_cell.angle_gamma   90.00
#
_symmetry.space_group_name_H-M   'P 1'
#
loop_
_entity.id
_entity.type
_entity.pdbx_description
1 polymer ?
#
loop_
_entity_poly.entity_id
_entity_poly.type
_entity_poly.pdbx_seq_one_letter_code
_entity_poly.pdbx_strand_id
1 'polypeptide(L)' 'MEDHLLEIFGGHDTKEVITKGISAESDLNWTKDGLAELNKIPGFVRGKVKRNTEKFARYRGIKDINSEVLYAAKEAVGA' A
#
# COMPACT_ATOMS: atom_id res chain seq x y z
N MET A 1 -38.08 -14.73 -2.43
CA MET A 1 -38.36 -13.37 -1.96
C MET A 1 -37.49 -13.12 -0.75
N GLU A 2 -36.16 -12.94 -0.89
CA GLU A 2 -35.52 -11.92 -1.76
C GLU A 2 -36.25 -10.60 -1.47
N ASP A 3 -35.74 -9.68 -0.67
CA ASP A 3 -34.49 -8.94 -0.85
C ASP A 3 -34.10 -8.32 0.50
N HIS A 4 -32.83 -8.37 0.87
CA HIS A 4 -32.08 -7.31 1.58
C HIS A 4 -30.61 -7.79 1.64
N LEU A 5 -30.08 -8.02 0.44
CA LEU A 5 -28.67 -8.25 0.15
C LEU A 5 -28.00 -6.87 0.08
N LEU A 6 -26.93 -6.66 0.88
CA LEU A 6 -25.90 -5.60 0.78
C LEU A 6 -25.94 -4.38 1.72
N GLU A 7 -26.95 -4.17 2.56
CA GLU A 7 -26.97 -2.97 3.44
C GLU A 7 -26.42 -3.19 4.86
N ILE A 8 -26.15 -4.43 5.27
CA ILE A 8 -25.50 -4.76 6.56
C ILE A 8 -23.99 -4.99 6.39
N PHE A 9 -23.46 -4.91 5.17
CA PHE A 9 -22.01 -4.76 4.97
C PHE A 9 -21.65 -3.28 5.11
N GLY A 10 -21.85 -2.74 6.32
CA GLY A 10 -21.20 -1.49 6.74
C GLY A 10 -19.71 -1.62 6.47
N GLY A 11 -19.20 -0.75 5.59
CA GLY A 11 -17.93 -0.86 4.88
C GLY A 11 -16.82 -1.60 5.63
N HIS A 12 -16.65 -2.88 5.30
CA HIS A 12 -15.54 -3.69 5.73
C HIS A 12 -14.33 -3.34 4.85
N ASP A 13 -13.71 -2.17 5.09
CA ASP A 13 -12.35 -1.87 4.61
C ASP A 13 -11.29 -2.52 5.50
N THR A 14 -11.66 -3.51 6.31
CA THR A 14 -10.71 -4.45 6.92
C THR A 14 -10.37 -5.52 5.90
N LYS A 15 -9.50 -5.16 4.96
CA LYS A 15 -8.82 -6.11 4.10
C LYS A 15 -7.77 -6.86 4.94
N GLU A 16 -8.23 -7.77 5.79
CA GLU A 16 -7.39 -8.81 6.39
C GLU A 16 -6.80 -9.67 5.27
N VAL A 17 -5.59 -9.33 4.86
CA VAL A 17 -4.72 -10.22 4.08
C VAL A 17 -3.63 -10.69 5.02
N ILE A 18 -3.97 -11.70 5.82
CA ILE A 18 -3.01 -12.48 6.60
C ILE A 18 -2.36 -13.49 5.65
N THR A 19 -1.59 -13.03 4.66
CA THR A 19 -0.73 -13.93 3.88
C THR A 19 0.60 -14.06 4.59
N LYS A 20 0.66 -15.01 5.52
CA LYS A 20 1.89 -15.47 6.16
C LYS A 20 2.79 -16.15 5.12
N GLY A 21 3.72 -15.38 4.56
CA GLY A 21 4.87 -15.85 3.80
C GLY A 21 6.15 -15.41 4.52
N ILE A 22 6.81 -16.38 5.13
CA ILE A 22 8.07 -16.22 5.87
C ILE A 22 9.15 -15.70 4.91
N SER A 23 9.62 -14.46 5.13
CA SER A 23 10.93 -13.99 4.70
C SER A 23 11.27 -12.76 5.53
N ALA A 24 12.34 -12.85 6.31
CA ALA A 24 12.78 -11.86 7.28
C ALA A 24 13.38 -10.58 6.65
N GLU A 25 12.82 -10.11 5.55
CA GLU A 25 13.20 -8.84 4.93
C GLU A 25 11.92 -8.14 4.44
N SER A 26 11.46 -7.16 5.22
CA SER A 26 10.43 -6.15 4.89
C SER A 26 9.05 -6.39 5.48
N ASP A 27 8.87 -5.99 6.74
CA ASP A 27 7.59 -5.81 7.46
C ASP A 27 6.65 -4.74 6.84
N LEU A 28 6.79 -4.43 5.55
CA LEU A 28 6.01 -3.43 4.85
C LEU A 28 4.96 -4.11 4.00
N ASN A 29 3.69 -3.85 4.31
CA ASN A 29 2.54 -4.31 3.55
C ASN A 29 2.17 -3.28 2.50
N TRP A 30 2.07 -3.68 1.23
CA TRP A 30 1.55 -2.81 0.18
C TRP A 30 0.05 -3.00 0.02
N THR A 31 -0.72 -1.93 0.15
CA THR A 31 -2.17 -2.00 -0.08
C THR A 31 -2.49 -2.11 -1.56
N LYS A 32 -3.72 -2.53 -1.89
CA LYS A 32 -4.19 -2.59 -3.30
C LYS A 32 -4.06 -1.24 -3.99
N ASP A 33 -4.41 -0.18 -3.27
CA ASP A 33 -4.37 1.19 -3.74
C ASP A 33 -2.93 1.69 -3.95
N GLY A 34 -2.02 1.43 -3.00
CA GLY A 34 -0.60 1.75 -3.15
C GLY A 34 0.04 1.02 -4.34
N LEU A 35 -0.30 -0.25 -4.57
CA LEU A 35 0.16 -1.02 -5.74
C LEU A 35 -0.42 -0.48 -7.04
N ALA A 36 -1.70 -0.10 -7.06
CA ALA A 36 -2.34 0.47 -8.23
C ALA A 36 -1.64 1.78 -8.65
N GLU A 37 -1.34 2.63 -7.68
CA GLU A 37 -0.62 3.89 -7.93
C GLU A 37 0.83 3.66 -8.38
N LEU A 38 1.54 2.72 -7.73
CA LEU A 38 2.88 2.31 -8.14
C LEU A 38 2.90 1.76 -9.58
N ASN A 39 1.85 1.07 -10.02
CA ASN A 39 1.75 0.53 -11.37
C ASN A 39 1.54 1.60 -12.45
N LYS A 40 1.00 2.78 -12.12
CA LYS A 40 0.91 3.90 -13.06
C LYS A 40 2.29 4.48 -13.40
N ILE A 41 3.29 4.24 -12.55
CA ILE A 41 4.64 4.73 -12.72
C ILE A 41 5.37 3.91 -13.80
N PRO A 42 6.03 4.56 -14.79
CA PRO A 42 6.77 3.85 -15.83
C PRO A 42 7.85 2.92 -15.25
N GLY A 43 8.05 1.75 -15.88
CA GLY A 43 8.90 0.68 -15.33
C GLY A 43 10.33 1.11 -14.99
N PHE A 44 10.93 1.99 -15.79
CA PHE A 44 12.30 2.47 -15.59
C PHE A 44 12.48 3.34 -14.33
N VAL A 45 11.41 3.96 -13.82
CA VAL A 45 11.43 4.72 -12.55
C VAL A 45 10.74 3.98 -11.40
N ARG A 46 9.82 3.05 -11.70
CA ARG A 46 9.01 2.33 -10.71
C ARG A 46 9.84 1.68 -9.61
N GLY A 47 10.94 1.00 -9.97
CA GLY A 47 11.82 0.36 -9.00
C GLY A 47 12.47 1.34 -8.01
N LYS A 48 12.83 2.54 -8.48
CA LYS A 48 13.36 3.62 -7.63
C LYS A 48 12.28 4.15 -6.69
N VAL A 49 11.08 4.40 -7.22
CA VAL A 49 9.95 4.89 -6.41
C VAL A 49 9.59 3.88 -5.33
N LYS A 50 9.43 2.60 -5.67
CA LYS A 50 9.11 1.54 -4.70
C LYS A 50 10.08 1.54 -3.52
N ARG A 51 11.39 1.49 -3.80
CA ARG A 51 12.45 1.48 -2.76
C ARG A 51 12.43 2.74 -1.90
N ASN A 52 12.21 3.90 -2.51
CA ASN A 52 12.12 5.17 -1.78
C ASN A 52 10.89 5.20 -0.86
N THR A 53 9.74 4.74 -1.34
CA THR A 53 8.52 4.62 -0.53
C THR A 53 8.69 3.64 0.61
N GLU A 54 9.32 2.48 0.36
CA GLU A 54 9.61 1.50 1.41
C GLU A 54 10.58 2.06 2.48
N LYS A 55 11.60 2.80 2.05
CA LYS A 55 12.54 3.48 2.95
C LYS A 55 11.84 4.57 3.77
N PHE A 56 10.97 5.37 3.13
CA PHE A 56 10.18 6.40 3.79
C PHE A 56 9.24 5.79 4.84
N ALA A 57 8.54 4.71 4.49
CA ALA A 57 7.63 4.01 5.38
C ALA A 57 8.38 3.50 6.62
N ARG A 58 9.54 2.84 6.44
CA ARG A 58 10.39 2.40 7.57
C ARG A 58 10.83 3.56 8.46
N TYR A 59 11.27 4.67 7.87
CA TYR A 59 11.71 5.83 8.63
C TYR A 59 10.59 6.44 9.46
N ARG A 60 9.36 6.42 8.94
CA ARG A 60 8.16 6.92 9.64
C ARG A 60 7.50 5.88 10.55
N GLY A 61 7.99 4.64 10.59
CA GLY A 61 7.35 3.55 11.33
C GLY A 61 6.02 3.08 10.73
N ILE A 62 5.78 3.39 9.46
CA ILE A 62 4.56 3.01 8.73
C ILE A 62 4.75 1.60 8.18
N LYS A 63 3.81 0.70 8.51
CA LYS A 63 3.81 -0.69 8.01
C LYS A 63 3.02 -0.83 6.72
N ASP A 64 1.92 -0.09 6.57
CA ASP A 64 1.04 -0.17 5.41
C ASP A 64 1.32 0.96 4.42
N ILE A 65 1.71 0.60 3.20
CA ILE A 65 2.00 1.50 2.10
C ILE A 65 0.77 1.59 1.20
N ASN A 66 0.03 2.69 1.31
CA ASN A 66 -1.08 3.10 0.44
C ASN A 66 -0.64 4.20 -0.53
N SER A 67 -1.57 4.73 -1.36
CA SER A 67 -1.26 5.86 -2.24
C SER A 67 -0.76 7.08 -1.47
N GLU A 68 -1.34 7.42 -0.31
CA GLU A 68 -0.89 8.54 0.53
C GLU A 68 0.60 8.41 0.90
N VAL A 69 1.04 7.24 1.35
CA VAL A 69 2.45 7.00 1.70
C VAL A 69 3.34 7.15 0.47
N LEU A 70 2.86 6.75 -0.71
CA LEU A 70 3.58 6.93 -1.97
C LEU A 70 3.71 8.42 -2.34
N TYR A 71 2.65 9.21 -2.19
CA TYR A 71 2.67 10.66 -2.41
C TYR A 71 3.60 11.36 -1.40
N ALA A 72 3.49 11.06 -0.11
CA ALA A 72 4.34 11.62 0.93
C ALA A 72 5.83 11.26 0.71
N ALA A 73 6.11 10.03 0.27
CA ALA A 73 7.47 9.62 -0.07
C ALA A 73 8.01 10.36 -1.30
N LYS A 74 7.18 10.61 -2.32
CA LYS A 74 7.55 11.41 -3.50
C LYS A 74 7.95 12.82 -3.09
N GLU A 75 7.19 13.46 -2.21
CA GLU A 75 7.50 14.81 -1.71
C GLU A 75 8.80 14.83 -0.90
N ALA A 76 9.05 13.80 -0.08
CA ALA A 76 10.27 13.70 0.72
C ALA A 76 11.56 13.48 -0.11
N VAL A 77 11.46 12.92 -1.32
CA VAL A 77 12.61 12.66 -2.21
C VAL A 77 12.92 13.85 -3.11
N GLY A 78 11.97 14.77 -3.28
CA GLY A 78 12.14 15.98 -4.10
C GLY A 78 12.77 17.17 -3.37
N ALA A 79 13.17 17.00 -2.10
CA ALA A 79 13.91 17.97 -1.30
C ALA A 79 15.42 17.77 -1.38
#